data_AF-A0ABD5U6W1-F1
#
_entry.id   AF-A0ABD5U6W1-F1
#
_cell.length_a   1.000
_cell.length_b   1.000
_cell.length_c   1.000
_cell.angle_alpha   90.00
_cell.angle_beta   90.00
_cell.angle_gamma   90.00
#
_symmetry.space_group_name_H-M   'P 1'
#
loop_
_entity.id
_entity.type
_entity.pdbx_description
1 polymer ?
#
loop_
_entity_poly.entity_id
_entity_poly.type
_entity_poly.pdbx_seq_one_letter_code
_entity_poly.pdbx_strand_id
1 'polypeptide(L)'
;MDDTRLAPAVGIVAALAVVAVLAVPYALIDTPGTVGAYYGGGLVDPQFAGLFALVAVIVFAAGRQERSDPALAAGAGLVFGLFTLLFCALWAFTVPADFVLSLTTETAIEYHRYLLVVVALFLPAGGLWYARALRLV
;
A
#
# COMPACT_ATOMS: atom_id res chain seq x y z
N MET A 1 7.58 -25.06 1.50
CA MET A 1 8.06 -24.08 0.49
C MET A 1 9.17 -23.28 1.15
N ASP A 2 10.12 -22.76 0.39
CA ASP A 2 11.22 -21.97 0.95
C ASP A 2 10.69 -20.58 1.37
N ASP A 3 10.63 -20.33 2.68
CA ASP A 3 10.07 -19.09 3.24
C ASP A 3 10.82 -17.85 2.75
N THR A 4 12.11 -17.98 2.42
CA THR A 4 12.93 -16.90 1.86
C THR A 4 12.47 -16.46 0.47
N ARG A 5 11.73 -17.32 -0.25
CA ARG A 5 11.12 -17.03 -1.56
C ARG A 5 9.63 -16.68 -1.45
N LEU A 6 8.94 -17.25 -0.47
CA LEU A 6 7.50 -17.03 -0.26
C LEU A 6 7.22 -15.66 0.36
N ALA A 7 7.95 -15.28 1.41
CA ALA A 7 7.77 -14.00 2.09
C ALA A 7 7.87 -12.78 1.15
N PRO A 8 8.91 -12.63 0.31
CA PRO A 8 8.96 -11.53 -0.65
C PRO A 8 7.86 -11.61 -1.72
N ALA A 9 7.40 -12.81 -2.10
CA ALA A 9 6.28 -12.93 -3.03
C ALA A 9 4.97 -12.41 -2.43
N VAL A 10 4.72 -12.68 -1.14
CA VAL A 10 3.58 -12.13 -0.41
C VAL A 10 3.69 -10.61 -0.31
N GLY A 11 4.89 -10.06 -0.05
CA GLY A 11 5.14 -8.62 -0.08
C GLY A 11 4.82 -7.98 -1.44
N ILE A 12 5.18 -8.64 -2.55
CA ILE A 12 4.83 -8.19 -3.91
C ILE A 12 3.31 -8.18 -4.12
N VAL A 13 2.62 -9.26 -3.76
CA VAL A 13 1.16 -9.34 -3.92
C VAL A 13 0.47 -8.25 -3.10
N ALA A 14 0.91 -8.02 -1.87
CA ALA A 14 0.40 -6.96 -1.01
C ALA A 14 0.61 -5.57 -1.62
N ALA A 15 1.80 -5.29 -2.15
CA ALA A 15 2.12 -4.03 -2.82
C ALA A 15 1.27 -3.80 -4.07
N LEU A 16 1.07 -4.83 -4.90
CA LEU A 16 0.17 -4.77 -6.05
C LEU A 16 -1.29 -4.56 -5.63
N ALA A 17 -1.72 -5.18 -4.53
CA ALA A 17 -3.05 -4.99 -3.98
C ALA A 17 -3.29 -3.53 -3.53
N VAL A 18 -2.30 -2.88 -2.90
CA VAL A 18 -2.40 -1.44 -2.57
C VAL A 18 -2.61 -0.60 -3.83
N VAL A 19 -1.83 -0.83 -4.88
CA VAL A 19 -1.96 -0.11 -6.16
C VAL A 19 -3.33 -0.38 -6.80
N ALA A 20 -3.80 -1.62 -6.76
CA ALA A 20 -5.11 -1.98 -7.29
C ALA A 20 -6.24 -1.29 -6.53
N VAL A 21 -6.18 -1.22 -5.19
CA VAL A 21 -7.16 -0.49 -4.38
C VAL A 21 -7.13 0.99 -4.72
N LEU A 22 -5.95 1.62 -4.82
CA LEU A 22 -5.82 3.03 -5.25
C LEU A 22 -6.40 3.30 -6.65
N ALA A 23 -6.51 2.28 -7.51
CA ALA A 23 -7.13 2.43 -8.82
C ALA A 23 -8.68 2.38 -8.76
N VAL A 24 -9.28 1.85 -7.69
CA VAL A 24 -10.73 1.63 -7.59
C VAL A 24 -11.56 2.90 -7.81
N PRO A 25 -11.24 4.06 -7.20
CA PRO A 25 -12.03 5.28 -7.43
C PRO A 25 -12.02 5.75 -8.90
N TYR A 26 -10.98 5.48 -9.67
CA TYR A 26 -10.94 5.80 -11.10
C TYR A 26 -11.87 4.92 -11.95
N ALA A 27 -12.28 3.76 -11.43
CA ALA A 27 -13.22 2.86 -12.11
C ALA A 27 -14.67 3.06 -11.66
N LEU A 28 -14.90 3.63 -10.46
CA LEU A 28 -16.23 3.80 -9.88
C LEU A 28 -16.78 5.22 -9.97
N ILE A 29 -15.91 6.24 -10.10
CA ILE A 29 -16.32 7.65 -10.12
C ILE A 29 -16.23 8.17 -11.56
N ASP A 30 -17.39 8.33 -12.19
CA ASP A 30 -17.49 8.81 -13.59
C ASP A 30 -17.34 10.35 -13.70
N THR A 31 -17.51 11.07 -12.59
CA THR A 31 -17.48 12.54 -12.61
C THR A 31 -16.03 13.06 -12.70
N PRO A 32 -15.66 13.82 -13.75
CA PRO A 32 -14.31 14.34 -13.91
C PRO A 32 -13.88 15.23 -12.73
N GLY A 33 -12.64 15.06 -12.28
CA GLY A 33 -12.06 15.85 -11.19
C GLY A 33 -12.41 15.36 -9.78
N THR A 34 -13.48 14.57 -9.62
CA THR A 34 -13.92 14.07 -8.30
C THR A 34 -12.88 13.14 -7.65
N VAL A 35 -12.17 12.31 -8.41
CA VAL A 35 -11.11 11.44 -7.86
C VAL A 35 -9.95 12.28 -7.30
N GLY A 36 -9.58 13.37 -7.99
CA GLY A 36 -8.54 14.29 -7.52
C GLY A 36 -8.96 14.99 -6.23
N ALA A 37 -10.21 15.46 -6.15
CA ALA A 37 -10.76 16.04 -4.93
C ALA A 37 -10.81 15.03 -3.77
N TYR A 38 -11.18 13.78 -4.05
CA TYR A 38 -11.21 12.70 -3.07
C TYR A 38 -9.82 12.41 -2.48
N TYR A 39 -8.80 12.25 -3.32
CA TYR A 39 -7.43 12.02 -2.84
C TYR A 39 -6.78 13.25 -2.21
N GLY A 40 -7.14 14.45 -2.66
CA GLY A 40 -6.68 15.71 -2.07
C GLY A 40 -7.40 16.12 -0.79
N GLY A 41 -8.42 15.39 -0.33
CA GLY A 41 -9.23 15.77 0.83
C GLY A 41 -8.61 15.52 2.20
N GLY A 42 -7.46 14.85 2.26
CA GLY A 42 -6.77 14.50 3.50
C GLY A 42 -5.51 15.35 3.75
N LEU A 43 -4.83 15.07 4.86
CA LEU A 43 -3.57 15.72 5.23
C LEU A 43 -2.44 15.44 4.23
N VAL A 44 -2.45 14.25 3.62
CA VAL A 44 -1.46 13.79 2.63
C VAL A 44 -2.17 13.12 1.46
N ASP A 45 -1.55 13.13 0.29
CA ASP A 45 -2.04 12.39 -0.89
C ASP A 45 -1.66 10.90 -0.77
N PRO A 46 -2.62 9.96 -0.82
CA PRO A 46 -2.33 8.54 -0.72
C PRO A 46 -1.61 7.99 -1.96
N GLN A 47 -1.48 8.73 -3.06
CA GLN A 47 -0.66 8.33 -4.22
C GLN A 47 0.82 8.17 -3.87
N PHE A 48 1.33 8.89 -2.86
CA PHE A 48 2.67 8.64 -2.34
C PHE A 48 2.81 7.23 -1.76
N ALA A 49 1.76 6.68 -1.14
CA ALA A 49 1.72 5.29 -0.70
C ALA A 49 1.78 4.31 -1.90
N GLY A 50 1.12 4.66 -3.01
CA GLY A 50 1.23 3.92 -4.28
C GLY A 50 2.66 3.90 -4.83
N LEU A 51 3.36 5.03 -4.80
CA LEU A 51 4.77 5.12 -5.18
C LEU A 51 5.64 4.19 -4.31
N PHE A 52 5.50 4.25 -2.99
CA PHE A 52 6.25 3.37 -2.08
C PHE A 52 5.91 1.89 -2.29
N ALA A 53 4.65 1.56 -2.56
CA ALA A 53 4.24 0.20 -2.88
C ALA A 53 4.91 -0.31 -4.19
N LEU A 54 4.93 0.50 -5.25
CA LEU A 54 5.61 0.13 -6.50
C LEU A 54 7.11 -0.07 -6.31
N VAL A 55 7.77 0.77 -5.52
CA VAL A 55 9.18 0.58 -5.16
C VAL A 55 9.36 -0.71 -4.35
N ALA A 56 8.46 -1.01 -3.41
CA ALA A 56 8.49 -2.25 -2.64
C ALA A 56 8.39 -3.50 -3.52
N VAL A 57 7.59 -3.48 -4.61
CA VAL A 57 7.56 -4.58 -5.60
C VAL A 57 8.96 -4.84 -6.15
N ILE A 58 9.67 -3.79 -6.55
CA ILE A 58 11.03 -3.90 -7.12
C ILE A 58 12.00 -4.45 -6.07
N VAL A 59 11.94 -3.93 -4.84
CA VAL A 59 12.81 -4.36 -3.73
C VAL A 59 12.62 -5.84 -3.39
N PHE A 60 11.37 -6.28 -3.21
CA PHE A 60 11.09 -7.68 -2.92
C PHE A 60 11.45 -8.60 -4.10
N ALA A 61 11.20 -8.16 -5.34
CA ALA A 61 11.60 -8.93 -6.52
C ALA A 61 13.13 -9.04 -6.64
N ALA A 62 13.87 -7.96 -6.37
CA ALA A 62 15.33 -7.95 -6.40
C ALA A 62 15.93 -8.88 -5.34
N GLY A 63 15.43 -8.85 -4.10
CA GLY A 63 15.85 -9.75 -3.02
C GLY A 63 15.53 -11.21 -3.33
N ARG A 64 14.30 -11.50 -3.81
CA ARG A 64 13.88 -12.85 -4.19
C ARG A 64 14.71 -13.44 -5.33
N GLN A 65 15.18 -12.61 -6.25
CA GLN A 65 15.99 -13.02 -7.41
C GLN A 65 17.49 -12.92 -7.14
N GLU A 66 17.89 -12.68 -5.88
CA GLU A 66 19.30 -12.56 -5.45
C GLU A 66 20.09 -11.51 -6.26
N ARG A 67 19.39 -10.49 -6.79
CA ARG A 67 20.00 -9.34 -7.49
C ARG A 67 20.46 -8.25 -6.54
N SER A 68 20.03 -8.32 -5.29
CA SER A 68 20.44 -7.47 -4.18
C SER A 68 20.56 -8.34 -2.93
N ASP A 69 21.33 -7.89 -1.95
CA ASP A 69 21.44 -8.58 -0.65
C ASP A 69 20.03 -8.79 -0.04
N PRO A 70 19.61 -10.05 0.22
CA PRO A 70 18.32 -10.36 0.83
C PRO A 70 18.06 -9.60 2.13
N ALA A 71 19.08 -9.37 2.96
CA ALA A 71 18.92 -8.66 4.23
C ALA A 71 18.57 -7.18 4.00
N LEU A 72 19.27 -6.53 3.05
CA LEU A 72 18.97 -5.17 2.62
C LEU A 72 17.56 -5.08 2.01
N ALA A 73 17.19 -6.04 1.15
CA ALA A 73 15.88 -6.09 0.53
C ALA A 73 14.74 -6.27 1.56
N ALA A 74 14.93 -7.11 2.57
CA ALA A 74 13.97 -7.29 3.66
C ALA A 74 13.78 -5.99 4.46
N GLY A 75 14.88 -5.33 4.85
CA GLY A 75 14.86 -4.06 5.57
C GLY A 75 14.20 -2.94 4.76
N ALA A 76 14.61 -2.77 3.50
CA ALA A 76 14.03 -1.77 2.61
C ALA A 76 12.53 -2.03 2.36
N GLY A 77 12.14 -3.29 2.13
CA GLY A 77 10.74 -3.68 1.96
C GLY A 77 9.89 -3.39 3.20
N LEU A 78 10.43 -3.60 4.39
CA LEU A 78 9.78 -3.22 5.65
C LEU A 78 9.59 -1.70 5.76
N VAL A 79 10.65 -0.92 5.47
CA VAL A 79 10.60 0.55 5.53
C VAL A 79 9.56 1.09 4.54
N PHE A 80 9.61 0.67 3.28
CA PHE A 80 8.61 1.09 2.28
C PHE A 80 7.20 0.67 2.69
N GLY A 81 7.02 -0.54 3.23
CA GLY A 81 5.73 -0.99 3.75
C GLY A 81 5.21 -0.12 4.90
N LEU A 82 6.07 0.28 5.83
CA LEU A 82 5.69 1.17 6.94
C LEU A 82 5.31 2.57 6.43
N PHE A 83 6.04 3.13 5.46
CA PHE A 83 5.67 4.42 4.86
C PHE A 83 4.37 4.32 4.07
N THR A 84 4.14 3.26 3.31
CA THR A 84 2.85 3.00 2.65
C THR A 84 1.71 3.00 3.66
N LEU A 85 1.84 2.22 4.75
CA LEU A 85 0.82 2.15 5.80
C LEU A 85 0.59 3.51 6.46
N LEU A 86 1.67 4.23 6.77
CA LEU A 86 1.59 5.56 7.40
C LEU A 86 0.83 6.54 6.52
N PHE A 87 1.15 6.65 5.23
CA PHE A 87 0.46 7.55 4.31
C PHE A 87 -1.00 7.17 4.12
N CYS A 88 -1.30 5.87 3.97
CA CYS A 88 -2.68 5.39 3.90
C CYS A 88 -3.48 5.74 5.16
N ALA A 89 -2.90 5.52 6.35
CA ALA A 89 -3.56 5.80 7.63
C ALA A 89 -3.74 7.31 7.84
N LEU A 90 -2.70 8.12 7.61
CA LEU A 90 -2.78 9.57 7.73
C LEU A 90 -3.86 10.12 6.82
N TRP A 91 -3.90 9.72 5.56
CA TRP A 91 -4.96 10.14 4.65
C TRP A 91 -6.34 9.65 5.11
N ALA A 92 -6.52 8.35 5.32
CA ALA A 92 -7.84 7.77 5.61
C ALA A 92 -8.51 8.34 6.87
N PHE A 93 -7.72 8.69 7.90
CA PHE A 93 -8.24 9.24 9.16
C PHE A 93 -8.28 10.77 9.20
N THR A 94 -7.71 11.46 8.23
CA THR A 94 -7.79 12.95 8.16
C THR A 94 -8.80 13.44 7.14
N VAL A 95 -9.21 12.61 6.17
CA VAL A 95 -10.30 12.92 5.24
C VAL A 95 -11.64 13.02 6.01
N PRO A 96 -12.32 14.18 5.99
CA PRO A 96 -13.63 14.33 6.63
C PRO A 96 -14.69 13.43 5.99
N ALA A 97 -15.52 12.75 6.79
CA ALA A 97 -16.52 11.80 6.29
C ALA A 97 -17.65 12.49 5.51
N ASP A 98 -18.09 13.64 5.99
CA ASP A 98 -19.05 14.53 5.34
C ASP A 98 -18.55 15.02 3.97
N PHE A 99 -17.25 15.30 3.85
CA PHE A 99 -16.64 15.64 2.57
C PHE A 99 -16.76 14.49 1.56
N VAL A 100 -16.45 13.24 1.95
CA VAL A 100 -16.55 12.08 1.03
C VAL A 100 -17.99 11.86 0.56
N LEU A 101 -18.96 11.93 1.47
CA LEU A 101 -20.37 11.76 1.16
C LEU A 101 -20.93 12.90 0.30
N SER A 102 -20.29 14.08 0.31
CA SER A 102 -20.66 15.19 -0.59
C SER A 102 -20.15 15.01 -2.02
N LEU A 103 -19.09 14.21 -2.21
CA LEU A 103 -18.46 14.00 -3.52
C LEU A 103 -19.12 12.91 -4.35
N THR A 104 -19.80 11.94 -3.71
CA THR A 104 -20.39 10.80 -4.39
C THR A 104 -21.51 10.17 -3.56
N THR A 105 -22.50 9.58 -4.25
CA THR A 105 -23.54 8.75 -3.63
C THR A 105 -23.11 7.30 -3.43
N GLU A 106 -21.91 6.93 -3.92
CA GLU A 106 -21.38 5.57 -3.84
C GLU A 106 -20.87 5.25 -2.42
N THR A 107 -21.62 4.45 -1.68
CA THR A 107 -21.24 4.01 -0.32
C THR A 107 -19.95 3.20 -0.29
N ALA A 108 -19.57 2.56 -1.41
CA ALA A 108 -18.31 1.84 -1.53
C ALA A 108 -17.08 2.73 -1.33
N ILE A 109 -17.16 4.02 -1.72
CA ILE A 109 -16.06 4.98 -1.60
C ILE A 109 -15.83 5.42 -0.15
N GLU A 110 -16.86 5.33 0.70
CA GLU A 110 -16.73 5.58 2.14
C GLU A 110 -15.81 4.54 2.80
N TYR A 111 -15.98 3.26 2.45
CA TYR A 111 -15.19 2.16 3.00
C TYR A 111 -13.83 1.99 2.32
N HIS A 112 -13.68 2.47 1.08
CA HIS A 112 -12.43 2.39 0.31
C HIS A 112 -11.21 2.88 1.11
N ARG A 113 -11.34 3.98 1.86
CA ARG A 113 -10.23 4.54 2.66
C ARG A 113 -9.72 3.59 3.73
N TYR A 114 -10.63 2.88 4.40
CA TYR A 114 -10.27 1.93 5.45
C TYR A 114 -9.78 0.61 4.86
N LEU A 115 -10.36 0.17 3.74
CA LEU A 115 -9.86 -0.98 3.00
C LEU A 115 -8.40 -0.77 2.57
N LEU A 116 -8.06 0.43 2.08
CA LEU A 116 -6.69 0.76 1.71
C LEU A 116 -5.71 0.62 2.89
N VAL A 117 -6.09 1.06 4.08
CA VAL A 117 -5.28 0.87 5.31
C VAL A 117 -5.12 -0.61 5.64
N VAL A 118 -6.20 -1.39 5.61
CA VAL A 118 -6.16 -2.82 5.90
C VAL A 118 -5.25 -3.56 4.92
N VAL A 119 -5.34 -3.25 3.62
CA VAL A 119 -4.47 -3.86 2.61
C VAL A 119 -3.01 -3.43 2.79
N ALA A 120 -2.77 -2.16 3.16
CA ALA A 120 -1.42 -1.65 3.39
C ALA A 120 -0.69 -2.33 4.56
N LEU A 121 -1.41 -2.90 5.54
CA LEU A 121 -0.81 -3.65 6.66
C LEU A 121 0.00 -4.88 6.20
N PHE A 122 -0.37 -5.47 5.06
CA PHE A 122 0.29 -6.67 4.56
C PHE A 122 1.69 -6.41 3.99
N LEU A 123 2.01 -5.17 3.57
CA LEU A 123 3.36 -4.85 3.08
C LEU A 123 4.42 -4.92 4.20
N PRO A 124 4.32 -4.16 5.32
CA PRO A 124 5.31 -4.25 6.38
C PRO A 124 5.31 -5.65 7.02
N ALA A 125 4.17 -6.35 7.05
CA ALA A 125 4.12 -7.75 7.46
C ALA A 125 4.97 -8.65 6.54
N GLY A 126 4.92 -8.45 5.22
CA GLY A 126 5.76 -9.15 4.26
C GLY A 126 7.26 -8.87 4.45
N GLY A 127 7.64 -7.62 4.69
CA GLY A 127 9.01 -7.23 5.01
C GLY A 127 9.52 -7.87 6.31
N LEU A 128 8.69 -7.83 7.36
CA LEU A 128 9.01 -8.44 8.65
C LEU A 128 9.13 -9.97 8.56
N TRP A 129 8.21 -10.62 7.84
CA TRP A 129 8.29 -12.06 7.59
C TRP A 129 9.57 -12.40 6.81
N TYR A 130 9.93 -11.61 5.80
CA TYR A 130 11.16 -11.86 5.05
C TYR A 130 12.40 -11.73 5.95
N ALA A 131 12.46 -10.70 6.80
CA ALA A 131 13.54 -10.56 7.79
C ALA A 131 13.61 -11.75 8.78
N ARG A 132 12.44 -12.23 9.23
CA ARG A 132 12.35 -13.41 10.09
C ARG A 132 12.78 -14.70 9.40
N ALA A 133 12.42 -14.88 8.12
CA ALA A 133 12.85 -16.03 7.32
C ALA A 133 14.38 -16.05 7.13
N LEU A 134 15.01 -14.88 7.09
CA LEU A 134 16.46 -14.69 7.06
C LEU A 134 17.13 -14.73 8.45
N ARG A 135 16.35 -14.95 9.53
CA ARG A 135 16.81 -15.00 10.94
C ARG A 135 17.47 -13.70 11.42
N LEU A 136 16.98 -12.56 10.94
CA LEU A 136 17.43 -11.24 11.40
C LEU A 136 16.71 -10.79 12.68
N VAL A 137 15.53 -11.37 12.97
CA VAL A 137 14.63 -11.11 14.12
C VAL A 137 13.82 -12.36 14.49
#